data_AF-A0A0G0GDS4-F1
#
_entry.id   AF-A0A0G0GDS4-F1
#
_cell.length_a   1.000
_cell.length_b   1.000
_cell.length_c   1.000
_cell.angle_alpha   90.00
_cell.angle_beta   90.00
_cell.angle_gamma   90.00
#
_symmetry.space_group_name_H-M   'P 1'
#
loop_
_entity.id
_entity.type
_entity.pdbx_description
1 polymer ?
#
loop_
_entity_poly.entity_id
_entity_poly.type
_entity_poly.pdbx_seq_one_letter_code
_entity_poly.pdbx_strand_id
1 'polypeptide(L)'
;MTTIELLRQYRLGGYAIFDFAISYLGIWLLSPLLTRLFKKIRLDIPKINWLFFVLPLAIIVHILVGNFTPFTKNFLDLNGHYILKLVVLISLVLGFRGVKIIKK
;
A
#
# COMPACT_ATOMS: atom_id res chain seq x y z
N MET A 1 -0.43 23.68 16.74
CA MET A 1 -0.05 22.69 15.72
C MET A 1 0.74 21.59 16.39
N THR A 2 0.34 20.33 16.23
CA THR A 2 1.13 19.18 16.66
C THR A 2 2.23 18.87 15.64
N THR A 3 3.27 18.14 16.04
CA THR A 3 4.33 17.71 15.11
C THR A 3 3.77 16.89 13.94
N ILE A 4 2.70 16.12 14.17
CA ILE A 4 2.03 15.31 13.13
C ILE A 4 1.30 16.21 12.13
N GLU A 5 0.62 17.26 12.59
CA GLU A 5 -0.04 18.24 11.71
C GLU A 5 0.97 18.95 10.81
N LEU A 6 2.14 19.33 11.36
CA LEU A 6 3.22 19.93 10.59
C LEU A 6 3.72 19.00 9.49
N LEU A 7 3.87 17.70 9.76
CA LEU A 7 4.33 16.74 8.77
C LEU A 7 3.27 16.46 7.69
N ARG A 8 1.98 16.47 8.06
CA ARG A 8 0.85 16.23 7.15
C ARG A 8 0.48 17.43 6.29
N GLN A 9 1.01 18.62 6.56
CA GLN A 9 0.75 19.82 5.75
C GLN A 9 1.29 19.67 4.32
N TYR A 10 2.38 18.91 4.14
CA TYR A 10 2.97 18.65 2.84
C TYR A 10 2.12 17.63 2.07
N ARG A 11 1.46 18.11 1.03
CA ARG A 11 0.48 17.34 0.26
C ARG A 11 0.84 17.33 -1.22
N LEU A 12 0.53 16.21 -1.87
CA LEU A 12 0.48 16.09 -3.33
C LEU A 12 -0.99 15.90 -3.72
N GLY A 13 -1.57 16.93 -4.36
CA GLY A 13 -3.02 17.00 -4.54
C GLY A 13 -3.74 17.03 -3.19
N GLY A 14 -4.57 16.01 -2.91
CA GLY A 14 -5.31 15.87 -1.64
C GLY A 14 -4.65 14.95 -0.60
N TYR A 15 -3.47 14.42 -0.88
CA TYR A 15 -2.89 13.31 -0.12
C TYR A 15 -1.62 13.76 0.61
N ALA A 16 -1.50 13.43 1.91
CA ALA A 16 -0.32 13.77 2.70
C ALA A 16 0.88 12.93 2.28
N ILE A 17 1.98 13.58 1.91
CA ILE A 17 3.23 12.91 1.49
C ILE A 17 3.78 12.06 2.63
N PHE A 18 3.68 12.58 3.87
CA PHE A 18 4.11 11.88 5.07
C PHE A 18 3.42 10.52 5.25
N ASP A 19 2.11 10.44 5.03
CA ASP A 19 1.34 9.20 5.18
C ASP A 19 1.79 8.12 4.17
N PHE A 20 2.14 8.52 2.94
CA PHE A 20 2.75 7.60 1.98
C PHE A 20 4.14 7.17 2.44
N ALA A 21 5.00 8.13 2.78
CA ALA A 21 6.39 7.85 3.16
C ALA A 21 6.44 6.86 4.34
N ILE A 22 5.63 7.08 5.38
CA ILE A 22 5.61 6.20 6.55
C ILE A 22 5.04 4.81 6.24
N SER A 23 4.04 4.72 5.36
CA SER A 23 3.48 3.43 4.93
C SER A 23 4.48 2.60 4.13
N TYR A 24 5.19 3.22 3.18
CA TYR A 24 6.24 2.58 2.40
C TYR A 24 7.43 2.17 3.29
N LEU A 25 7.86 3.05 4.20
CA LEU A 25 8.92 2.74 5.14
C LEU A 25 8.54 1.58 6.06
N GLY A 26 7.31 1.57 6.59
CA GLY A 26 6.79 0.50 7.43
C GLY A 26 6.80 -0.84 6.70
N ILE A 27 6.28 -0.91 5.47
CA ILE A 27 6.30 -2.14 4.68
C ILE A 27 7.71 -2.55 4.27
N TRP A 28 8.60 -1.61 3.96
CA TRP A 28 10.00 -1.91 3.67
C TRP A 28 10.68 -2.63 4.84
N LEU A 29 10.50 -2.10 6.06
CA LEU A 29 11.01 -2.72 7.29
C LEU A 29 10.38 -4.08 7.58
N LEU A 30 9.08 -4.23 7.32
CA LEU A 30 8.35 -5.48 7.52
C LEU A 30 8.60 -6.51 6.42
N SER A 31 9.06 -6.11 5.24
CA SER A 31 9.21 -6.98 4.07
C SER A 31 10.00 -8.28 4.34
N PRO A 32 11.11 -8.30 5.13
CA PRO A 32 11.81 -9.54 5.41
C PRO A 32 10.99 -10.50 6.28
N LEU A 33 10.22 -9.96 7.23
CA LEU A 33 9.32 -10.73 8.08
C LEU A 33 8.14 -11.28 7.26
N LEU A 34 7.52 -10.43 6.43
CA LEU A 34 6.40 -10.81 5.58
C LEU A 34 6.80 -11.91 4.58
N THR A 35 7.95 -11.77 3.90
CA THR A 35 8.48 -12.83 3.03
C THR A 35 8.68 -14.15 3.79
N ARG A 36 9.24 -14.13 5.01
CA ARG A 36 9.40 -15.35 5.83
C ARG A 36 8.06 -15.96 6.23
N LEU A 37 7.08 -15.14 6.58
CA LEU A 37 5.75 -15.60 6.97
C LEU A 37 5.03 -16.25 5.78
N PHE A 38 5.06 -15.62 4.61
CA PHE A 38 4.40 -16.13 3.41
C PHE A 38 5.06 -17.39 2.85
N LYS A 39 6.36 -17.57 3.08
CA LYS A 39 7.03 -18.85 2.77
C LYS A 39 6.43 -20.03 3.55
N LYS A 40 5.89 -19.83 4.76
CA LYS A 40 5.22 -20.91 5.53
C LYS A 40 3.95 -21.40 4.84
N ILE A 41 3.26 -20.54 4.11
CA ILE A 41 2.09 -20.89 3.28
C ILE A 41 2.48 -21.16 1.81
N ARG A 42 3.76 -21.44 1.55
CA ARG A 42 4.33 -21.80 0.25
C ARG A 42 4.27 -20.69 -0.82
N LEU A 43 4.18 -19.43 -0.41
CA LEU A 43 4.28 -18.28 -1.30
C LEU A 43 5.65 -17.62 -1.12
N ASP A 44 6.46 -17.60 -2.18
CA ASP A 44 7.70 -16.84 -2.23
C ASP A 44 7.44 -15.48 -2.89
N ILE A 45 7.33 -14.46 -2.04
CA ILE A 45 7.12 -13.06 -2.45
C ILE A 45 8.46 -12.32 -2.26
N PRO A 46 9.07 -11.80 -3.35
CA PRO A 46 10.30 -11.01 -3.24
C PRO A 46 10.11 -9.78 -2.36
N LYS A 47 11.17 -9.35 -1.65
CA LYS A 47 11.08 -8.22 -0.71
C LYS A 47 10.57 -6.94 -1.36
N ILE A 48 11.03 -6.64 -2.58
CA ILE A 48 10.64 -5.43 -3.33
C ILE A 48 9.15 -5.43 -3.67
N ASN A 49 8.56 -6.60 -3.90
CA ASN A 49 7.16 -6.73 -4.27
C ASN A 49 6.20 -6.25 -3.18
N TRP A 50 6.59 -6.37 -1.92
CA TRP A 50 5.82 -5.83 -0.80
C TRP A 50 5.59 -4.32 -0.92
N LEU A 51 6.56 -3.57 -1.44
CA LEU A 51 6.42 -2.12 -1.63
C LEU A 51 5.31 -1.79 -2.64
N PHE A 52 5.14 -2.61 -3.67
CA PHE A 52 4.04 -2.42 -4.63
C PHE A 52 2.68 -2.78 -4.04
N PHE A 53 2.64 -3.62 -3.00
CA PHE A 53 1.41 -3.90 -2.26
C PHE A 53 1.01 -2.81 -1.27
N VAL A 54 1.83 -1.78 -1.01
CA VAL A 54 1.54 -0.74 -0.01
C VAL A 54 0.19 -0.05 -0.28
N LEU A 55 -0.04 0.40 -1.51
CA LEU A 55 -1.28 1.11 -1.87
C LEU A 55 -2.53 0.22 -1.77
N PRO A 56 -2.58 -0.99 -2.38
CA PRO A 56 -3.75 -1.85 -2.23
C PRO A 56 -3.95 -2.32 -0.78
N LEU A 57 -2.88 -2.61 -0.03
CA LEU A 57 -3.00 -2.98 1.38
C LEU A 57 -3.53 -1.81 2.23
N ALA A 58 -3.07 -0.58 1.99
CA ALA A 58 -3.57 0.60 2.70
C ALA A 58 -5.08 0.80 2.45
N ILE A 59 -5.55 0.62 1.22
CA ILE A 59 -6.98 0.66 0.89
C ILE A 59 -7.75 -0.42 1.67
N ILE A 60 -7.28 -1.67 1.63
CA ILE A 60 -7.91 -2.78 2.35
C ILE A 60 -7.98 -2.49 3.85
N VAL A 61 -6.87 -2.04 4.46
CA VAL A 61 -6.81 -1.71 5.88
C VAL A 61 -7.77 -0.58 6.24
N HIS A 62 -7.83 0.51 5.47
CA HIS A 62 -8.78 1.60 5.74
C HIS A 62 -10.24 1.15 5.63
N ILE A 63 -10.56 0.24 4.70
CA ILE A 63 -11.89 -0.36 4.58
C ILE A 63 -12.21 -1.21 5.81
N LEU A 64 -11.28 -2.09 6.22
CA LEU A 64 -11.48 -2.98 7.37
C LEU A 64 -11.60 -2.23 8.71
N VAL A 65 -10.85 -1.14 8.87
CA VAL A 65 -10.85 -0.32 10.09
C VAL A 65 -12.01 0.71 10.08
N GLY A 66 -12.58 1.01 8.91
CA GLY A 66 -13.64 2.01 8.75
C GLY A 66 -13.17 3.47 8.81
N ASN A 67 -11.84 3.72 8.81
CA ASN A 67 -11.28 5.07 8.83
C ASN A 67 -10.78 5.48 7.44
N PHE A 68 -11.66 6.12 6.67
CA PHE A 68 -11.39 6.47 5.28
C PHE A 68 -10.56 7.75 5.13
N THR A 69 -9.36 7.60 4.58
CA THR A 69 -8.54 8.72 4.11
C THR A 69 -9.07 9.29 2.78
N PRO A 70 -8.69 10.53 2.39
CA PRO A 70 -9.00 11.06 1.05
C PRO A 70 -8.58 10.11 -0.08
N PHE A 71 -7.46 9.40 0.08
CA PHE A 71 -6.99 8.39 -0.88
C PHE A 71 -8.00 7.26 -1.07
N THR A 72 -8.46 6.66 0.04
CA THR A 72 -9.43 5.57 -0.03
C THR A 72 -10.80 6.04 -0.53
N LYS A 73 -11.26 7.24 -0.11
CA LYS A 73 -12.51 7.82 -0.63
C LYS A 73 -12.46 8.01 -2.14
N ASN A 74 -11.37 8.58 -2.64
CA ASN A 74 -11.17 8.82 -4.06
C ASN A 74 -11.02 7.51 -4.85
N PHE A 75 -10.44 6.47 -4.26
CA PHE A 75 -10.37 5.15 -4.90
C PHE A 75 -11.75 4.49 -5.01
N LEU A 76 -12.59 4.62 -3.97
CA LEU A 76 -13.93 4.02 -3.92
C LEU A 76 -14.99 4.81 -4.71
N ASP A 77 -14.75 6.08 -5.01
CA ASP A 77 -15.60 6.89 -5.88
C ASP A 77 -15.67 6.25 -7.27
N LEU A 78 -16.84 5.72 -7.66
CA LEU A 78 -17.05 5.03 -8.92
C LEU A 78 -16.91 5.96 -10.14
N ASN A 79 -17.26 7.25 -9.98
CA ASN A 79 -17.43 8.19 -11.09
C ASN A 79 -16.20 9.07 -11.34
N GLY A 80 -15.08 8.82 -10.67
CA GLY A 80 -13.89 9.66 -10.78
C GLY A 80 -12.57 8.95 -10.54
N HIS A 81 -11.51 9.77 -10.48
CA HIS A 81 -10.17 9.40 -9.99
C HIS A 81 -9.52 8.23 -10.73
N TYR A 82 -9.75 8.10 -12.04
CA TYR A 82 -9.24 6.98 -12.85
C TYR A 82 -7.71 6.86 -12.84
N ILE A 83 -6.97 7.97 -12.79
CA ILE A 83 -5.50 7.95 -12.67
C ILE A 83 -5.08 7.28 -11.36
N LEU A 84 -5.73 7.61 -10.24
CA LEU A 84 -5.48 7.00 -8.94
C LEU A 84 -5.74 5.49 -8.99
N LYS A 85 -6.89 5.08 -9.52
CA LYS A 85 -7.27 3.68 -9.67
C LYS A 85 -6.27 2.93 -10.54
N LEU A 86 -5.84 3.53 -11.65
CA LEU A 86 -4.83 2.98 -12.54
C LEU A 86 -3.51 2.77 -11.78
N VAL A 87 -3.04 3.76 -11.02
CA VAL A 87 -1.82 3.64 -10.20
C VAL A 87 -1.94 2.50 -9.20
N VAL A 88 -3.09 2.38 -8.51
CA VAL A 88 -3.35 1.28 -7.56
C VAL A 88 -3.37 -0.07 -8.29
N LEU A 89 -4.03 -0.18 -9.44
CA LEU A 89 -4.08 -1.41 -10.23
C LEU A 89 -2.70 -1.82 -10.75
N ILE A 90 -1.93 -0.87 -11.29
CA ILE A 90 -0.55 -1.11 -11.73
C ILE A 90 0.29 -1.58 -10.54
N SER A 91 0.17 -0.93 -9.38
CA SER A 91 0.89 -1.35 -8.17
C SER A 91 0.51 -2.76 -7.74
N LEU A 92 -0.76 -3.13 -7.83
CA LEU A 92 -1.23 -4.48 -7.52
C LEU A 92 -0.61 -5.52 -8.47
N VAL A 93 -0.63 -5.24 -9.79
CA VAL A 93 -0.05 -6.12 -10.81
C VAL A 93 1.47 -6.28 -10.59
N LEU A 94 2.18 -5.18 -10.31
CA LEU A 94 3.61 -5.22 -10.01
C LEU A 94 3.90 -5.96 -8.69
N GLY A 95 3.03 -5.86 -7.69
CA GLY A 95 3.12 -6.62 -6.45
C GLY A 95 3.09 -8.13 -6.69
N PHE A 96 2.22 -8.61 -7.58
CA PHE A 96 2.16 -10.04 -7.91
C PHE A 96 3.27 -10.50 -8.88
N ARG A 97 3.95 -9.58 -9.58
CA ARG A 97 4.95 -9.93 -10.58
C ARG A 97 6.17 -10.62 -9.97
N GLY A 98 6.32 -11.92 -10.20
CA GLY A 98 7.46 -12.70 -9.69
C GLY A 98 7.18 -13.38 -8.34
N VAL A 99 5.95 -13.33 -7.85
CA VAL A 99 5.48 -14.22 -6.78
C VAL A 99 5.48 -15.65 -7.31
N LYS A 100 6.07 -16.57 -6.56
CA LYS A 100 6.18 -17.99 -6.93
C LYS A 100 5.50 -18.88 -5.89
N ILE A 101 4.86 -19.95 -6.35
CA ILE A 101 4.36 -21.01 -5.48
C ILE A 101 5.48 -22.04 -5.32
N ILE A 102 5.87 -22.32 -4.08
CA ILE A 102 6.87 -23.33 -3.77
C ILE A 102 6.21 -24.71 -3.91
N LYS A 103 6.62 -25.48 -4.93
CA LYS A 103 6.16 -26.86 -5.14
C LYS A 103 6.79 -27.79 -4.09
N LYS A 104 6.04 -28.84 -3.74
CA LYS A 104 6.43 -29.87 -2.78
C LYS A 104 7.51 -30.78 -3.38
#